data_AF-A0AAU0MGH7-F1
#
_entry.id   AF-A0AAU0MGH7-F1
#
_cell.length_a   1.000
_cell.length_b   1.000
_cell.length_c   1.000
_cell.angle_alpha   90.00
_cell.angle_beta   90.00
_cell.angle_gamma   90.00
#
_symmetry.space_group_name_H-M   'P 1'
#
loop_
_entity.id
_entity.type
_entity.pdbx_description
1 polymer ?
#
loop_
_entity_poly.entity_id
_entity_poly.type
_entity_poly.pdbx_seq_one_letter_code
_entity_poly.pdbx_strand_id
1 'polypeptide(L)'
;MSVPDLAPRPTVYGIVTVWVLALIAGVAIAVFVPAPLQAVWFALAMAGALILGFAVQLVYGRSTGFIRRVAASALGSLLILGIVTAAIGLAAII
;
A
#
# COMPACT_ATOMS: atom_id res chain seq x y z
N MET A 1 27.57 -0.59 25.76
CA MET A 1 28.28 0.06 24.64
C MET A 1 27.30 0.29 23.51
N SER A 2 27.09 1.53 23.08
CA SER A 2 26.30 1.85 21.88
C SER A 2 27.13 1.54 20.64
N VAL A 3 26.78 0.45 19.95
CA VAL A 3 27.39 0.08 18.67
C VAL A 3 27.18 1.25 17.69
N PRO A 4 28.22 1.71 16.95
CA PRO A 4 28.06 2.73 15.93
C PRO A 4 26.97 2.31 14.94
N ASP A 5 26.00 3.18 14.71
CA ASP A 5 24.88 2.94 13.79
C ASP A 5 25.46 2.79 12.38
N LEU A 6 25.56 1.54 11.90
CA LEU A 6 25.93 1.23 10.52
C LEU A 6 24.95 1.96 9.59
N ALA A 7 25.47 2.84 8.74
CA ALA A 7 24.78 3.73 7.79
C ALA A 7 23.25 3.48 7.64
N PRO A 8 22.38 4.49 7.91
CA PRO A 8 20.94 4.33 7.88
C PRO A 8 20.47 3.67 6.59
N ARG A 9 20.06 2.40 6.65
CA ARG A 9 19.41 1.75 5.51
C ARG A 9 18.09 2.48 5.28
N PRO A 10 17.85 3.06 4.08
CA PRO A 10 16.63 3.81 3.80
C PRO A 10 15.39 2.92 3.97
N THR A 11 14.67 3.15 5.06
CA THR A 11 13.40 2.46 5.40
C THR A 11 12.23 2.91 4.52
N VAL A 12 12.44 3.95 3.71
CA VAL A 12 11.49 4.50 2.74
C VAL A 12 11.16 3.50 1.63
N TYR A 13 12.13 2.65 1.25
CA TYR A 13 11.90 1.65 0.19
C TYR A 13 10.77 0.70 0.52
N GLY A 14 10.66 0.21 1.76
CA GLY A 14 9.56 -0.66 2.18
C GLY A 14 8.19 0.02 2.07
N ILE A 15 8.11 1.33 2.29
CA ILE A 15 6.84 2.07 2.17
C ILE A 15 6.45 2.18 0.69
N VAL A 16 7.40 2.61 -0.15
CA VAL A 16 7.18 2.79 -1.59
C VAL A 16 6.85 1.47 -2.28
N THR A 17 7.46 0.36 -1.89
CA THR A 17 7.11 -0.98 -2.41
C THR A 17 5.64 -1.31 -2.20
N VAL A 18 5.09 -1.04 -1.01
CA VAL A 18 3.68 -1.32 -0.71
C VAL A 18 2.76 -0.45 -1.58
N TRP A 19 3.14 0.83 -1.79
CA TRP A 19 2.39 1.75 -2.63
C TRP A 19 2.35 1.31 -4.10
N VAL A 20 3.49 0.90 -4.65
CA VAL A 20 3.59 0.40 -6.02
C VAL A 20 2.72 -0.86 -6.19
N LEU A 21 2.75 -1.77 -5.21
CA LEU A 21 1.93 -2.98 -5.26
C LEU A 21 0.43 -2.68 -5.11
N ALA A 22 0.05 -1.71 -4.28
CA ALA A 22 -1.33 -1.23 -4.19
C ALA A 22 -1.81 -0.62 -5.52
N LEU A 23 -0.96 0.16 -6.19
CA LEU A 23 -1.28 0.72 -7.52
C LEU A 23 -1.49 -0.39 -8.55
N ILE A 24 -0.57 -1.35 -8.62
CA ILE A 24 -0.67 -2.49 -9.53
C ILE A 24 -1.96 -3.27 -9.29
N ALA A 25 -2.30 -3.54 -8.02
CA ALA A 25 -3.54 -4.22 -7.66
C ALA A 25 -4.77 -3.41 -8.08
N GLY A 26 -4.79 -2.10 -7.83
CA GLY A 26 -5.89 -1.23 -8.24
C GLY A 26 -6.10 -1.20 -9.76
N VAL A 27 -5.01 -1.10 -10.53
CA VAL A 27 -5.06 -1.15 -12.00
C VAL A 27 -5.53 -2.52 -12.49
N ALA A 28 -5.04 -3.61 -11.89
CA ALA A 28 -5.49 -4.95 -12.24
C ALA A 28 -6.99 -5.13 -11.98
N ILE A 29 -7.50 -4.63 -10.86
CA ILE A 29 -8.94 -4.66 -10.57
C ILE A 29 -9.72 -3.88 -11.61
N ALA A 30 -9.25 -2.67 -11.96
CA ALA A 30 -9.89 -1.83 -12.96
C ALA A 30 -10.02 -2.51 -14.33
N VAL A 31 -8.98 -3.26 -14.75
CA VAL A 31 -8.88 -3.88 -16.07
C VAL A 31 -9.58 -5.23 -16.13
N PHE A 32 -9.45 -6.07 -15.10
CA PHE A 32 -9.86 -7.48 -15.16
C PHE A 32 -11.18 -7.78 -14.43
N VAL A 33 -11.63 -6.92 -13.52
CA VAL A 33 -12.80 -7.22 -12.67
C VAL A 33 -14.06 -6.53 -13.23
N PRO A 34 -15.19 -7.25 -13.39
CA PRO A 34 -16.46 -6.65 -13.77
C PRO A 34 -16.91 -5.58 -12.77
N ALA A 35 -17.43 -4.45 -13.27
CA ALA A 35 -17.90 -3.30 -12.49
C ALA A 35 -18.71 -3.66 -11.21
N PRO A 36 -19.72 -4.56 -11.21
CA PRO A 36 -20.50 -4.85 -10.01
C PRO A 36 -19.70 -5.49 -8.88
N LEU A 37 -18.54 -6.09 -9.17
CA LEU A 37 -17.68 -6.76 -8.19
C LEU A 37 -16.49 -5.89 -7.76
N GLN A 38 -16.15 -4.84 -8.51
CA GLN A 38 -14.94 -4.05 -8.29
C GLN A 38 -14.83 -3.50 -6.86
N ALA A 39 -15.93 -3.02 -6.27
CA ALA A 39 -15.93 -2.47 -4.92
C ALA A 39 -15.42 -3.48 -3.87
N VAL A 40 -15.85 -4.75 -3.97
CA VAL A 40 -15.39 -5.83 -3.08
C VAL A 40 -13.90 -6.09 -3.28
N TRP A 41 -13.44 -6.13 -4.54
CA TRP A 41 -12.04 -6.37 -4.84
C TRP A 41 -11.11 -5.22 -4.41
N PHE A 42 -11.56 -3.96 -4.50
CA PHE A 42 -10.81 -2.81 -3.96
C PHE A 42 -10.69 -2.88 -2.43
N ALA A 43 -11.74 -3.31 -1.73
CA ALA A 43 -11.69 -3.53 -0.28
C ALA A 43 -10.70 -4.66 0.08
N LEU A 44 -10.70 -5.75 -0.68
CA LEU A 44 -9.74 -6.84 -0.52
C LEU A 44 -8.29 -6.41 -0.81
N ALA A 45 -8.08 -5.60 -1.84
CA ALA A 45 -6.77 -5.03 -2.15
C ALA A 45 -6.27 -4.13 -1.01
N MET A 46 -7.16 -3.35 -0.38
CA MET A 46 -6.81 -2.54 0.78
C MET A 46 -6.43 -3.41 1.99
N ALA A 47 -7.19 -4.46 2.28
CA ALA A 47 -6.85 -5.41 3.34
C ALA A 47 -5.50 -6.10 3.07
N GLY A 48 -5.26 -6.52 1.83
CA GLY A 48 -4.00 -7.11 1.40
C GLY A 48 -2.82 -6.15 1.52
N ALA A 49 -3.00 -4.89 1.13
CA ALA A 49 -1.97 -3.85 1.25
C ALA A 49 -1.61 -3.56 2.72
N LEU A 50 -2.59 -3.62 3.63
CA LEU A 50 -2.33 -3.50 5.06
C LEU A 50 -1.46 -4.65 5.57
N ILE A 51 -1.84 -5.90 5.28
CA ILE A 51 -1.08 -7.10 5.70
C ILE A 51 0.33 -7.08 5.11
N LEU A 52 0.44 -6.75 3.81
CA LEU A 52 1.72 -6.59 3.13
C LEU A 52 2.58 -5.50 3.76
N GLY A 53 1.98 -4.37 4.12
CA GLY A 53 2.66 -3.29 4.84
C GLY A 53 3.24 -3.76 6.17
N PHE A 54 2.48 -4.54 6.94
CA PHE A 54 3.00 -5.18 8.16
C PHE A 54 4.15 -6.15 7.84
N ALA A 55 3.98 -7.07 6.89
CA ALA A 55 4.98 -8.07 6.53
C ALA A 55 6.31 -7.42 6.07
N VAL A 56 6.23 -6.45 5.15
CA VAL A 56 7.40 -5.73 4.63
C VAL A 56 8.13 -5.03 5.77
N GLN A 57 7.41 -4.31 6.64
CA GLN A 57 8.04 -3.56 7.73
C GLN A 57 8.62 -4.47 8.82
N LEU A 58 8.06 -5.66 9.02
CA LEU A 58 8.61 -6.67 9.95
C LEU A 58 9.95 -7.23 9.45
N VAL A 59 10.08 -7.50 8.15
CA VAL A 59 11.34 -7.99 7.55
C VAL A 59 12.50 -7.00 7.73
N TYR A 60 12.22 -5.69 7.80
CA TYR A 60 13.25 -4.68 8.05
C TYR A 60 13.75 -4.61 9.51
N GLY A 61 13.11 -5.31 10.45
CA GLY A 61 13.69 -5.64 11.77
C GLY A 61 13.96 -4.49 12.75
N ARG A 62 13.37 -3.29 12.55
CA ARG A 62 13.51 -2.15 13.49
C ARG A 62 12.19 -1.75 14.12
N SER A 63 12.10 -1.93 15.44
CA SER A 63 10.93 -1.55 16.26
C SER A 63 10.73 -0.02 16.33
N THR A 64 11.81 0.77 16.28
CA THR A 64 11.73 2.23 16.29
C THR A 64 11.04 2.75 15.03
N GLY A 65 9.95 3.49 15.21
CA GLY A 65 9.16 4.07 14.12
C GLY A 65 8.34 3.06 13.30
N PHE A 66 8.22 1.81 13.73
CA PHE A 66 7.46 0.76 13.02
C PHE A 66 6.01 1.20 12.73
N ILE A 67 5.28 1.63 13.77
CA ILE A 67 3.88 2.07 13.64
C ILE A 67 3.77 3.22 12.64
N ARG A 68 4.69 4.20 12.68
CA ARG A 68 4.69 5.33 11.74
C ARG A 68 4.87 4.88 10.30
N ARG A 69 5.75 3.91 10.03
CA ARG A 69 5.98 3.39 8.67
C ARG A 69 4.79 2.55 8.18
N VAL A 70 4.23 1.70 9.03
CA VAL A 70 3.02 0.93 8.71
C VAL A 70 1.84 1.86 8.43
N ALA A 71 1.64 2.89 9.27
CA ALA A 71 0.61 3.90 9.06
C ALA A 71 0.81 4.65 7.73
N ALA A 72 2.04 5.04 7.40
CA ALA A 72 2.35 5.67 6.11
C ALA A 72 2.12 4.74 4.91
N SER A 73 2.47 3.46 5.02
CA SER A 73 2.16 2.43 4.01
C SER A 73 0.65 2.28 3.81
N ALA A 74 -0.10 2.18 4.90
CA ALA A 74 -1.56 2.05 4.86
C ALA A 74 -2.24 3.30 4.26
N LEU A 75 -1.87 4.50 4.72
CA LEU A 75 -2.42 5.75 4.21
C LEU A 75 -2.13 5.95 2.72
N GLY A 76 -0.89 5.69 2.27
CA GLY A 76 -0.57 5.82 0.85
C GLY A 76 -1.27 4.77 -0.02
N SER A 77 -1.43 3.54 0.47
CA SER A 77 -2.21 2.51 -0.24
C SER A 77 -3.69 2.91 -0.35
N LEU A 78 -4.27 3.43 0.74
CA LEU A 78 -5.64 3.94 0.75
C LEU A 78 -5.81 5.08 -0.26
N LEU A 79 -4.88 6.04 -0.28
CA LEU A 79 -4.91 7.15 -1.23
C LEU A 79 -4.83 6.66 -2.68
N ILE A 80 -3.89 5.75 -2.98
CA ILE A 80 -3.72 5.20 -4.33
C ILE A 80 -4.97 4.46 -4.79
N LEU A 81 -5.47 3.53 -3.97
CA LEU A 81 -6.67 2.76 -4.31
C LEU A 81 -7.90 3.67 -4.42
N GLY A 82 -8.01 4.67 -3.53
CA GLY A 82 -9.07 5.67 -3.56
C GLY A 82 -9.05 6.51 -4.84
N ILE A 83 -7.87 6.97 -5.28
CA ILE A 83 -7.70 7.72 -6.54
C ILE A 83 -8.09 6.85 -7.73
N VAL A 84 -7.62 5.60 -7.78
CA VAL A 84 -7.97 4.67 -8.86
C VAL A 84 -9.48 4.42 -8.88
N THR A 85 -10.09 4.17 -7.73
CA THR A 85 -11.54 3.96 -7.61
C THR A 85 -12.32 5.21 -8.07
N ALA A 86 -11.89 6.40 -7.64
CA ALA A 86 -12.52 7.65 -8.03
C ALA A 86 -12.40 7.91 -9.54
N ALA A 87 -11.23 7.66 -10.14
CA ALA A 87 -11.01 7.82 -11.57
C ALA A 87 -11.94 6.90 -12.40
N ILE A 88 -12.12 5.64 -11.97
CA ILE A 88 -13.04 4.70 -12.62
C ILE A 88 -14.49 5.15 -12.46
N GLY A 89 -14.88 5.53 -11.24
CA GLY A 89 -16.23 6.02 -10.95
C GLY A 89 -16.58 7.28 -11.77
N LEU A 90 -15.62 8.20 -11.93
CA LEU A 90 -15.76 9.38 -12.77
C LEU A 90 -15.82 9.04 -14.27
N ALA A 91 -15.01 8.09 -14.73
CA ALA A 91 -15.03 7.64 -16.13
C ALA A 91 -16.34 6.91 -16.50
N ALA A 92 -17.06 6.36 -15.52
CA ALA A 92 -18.32 5.67 -15.75
C ALA A 92 -19.53 6.61 -15.93
N ILE A 93 -19.40 7.89 -15.55
CA ILE A 93 -20.48 8.89 -15.60
C ILE A 93 -20.34 9.91 -16.75
N ILE A 94 -19.23 9.87 -17.49
CA ILE A 94 -18.97 10.69 -18.69
C ILE A 94 -19.14 9.81 -19.93
#